data_AF-A0A109XUZ9-F1
#
_entry.id   AF-A0A109XUZ9-F1
#
_cell.length_a   1.000
_cell.length_b   1.000
_cell.length_c   1.000
_cell.angle_alpha   90.00
_cell.angle_beta   90.00
_cell.angle_gamma   90.00
#
_symmetry.space_group_name_H-M   'P 1'
#
loop_
_entity.id
_entity.type
_entity.pdbx_description
1 polymer ?
#
loop_
_entity_poly.entity_id
_entity_poly.type
_entity_poly.pdbx_seq_one_letter_code
_entity_poly.pdbx_strand_id
1 'polypeptide(L)'
;MNDHSYTLDRWATPDDPESVPIRFADLRKIERACQGIWAIARIVGNSATEPESTGAAPLEPWVSANLLGGVESLCDHIMDLVDTALDATGLELGGVAPAGSVH
;
A
#
# COMPACT_ATOMS: atom_id res chain seq x y z
N MET A 1 32.84 15.89 -7.66
CA MET A 1 32.40 14.64 -7.02
C MET A 1 31.01 14.39 -7.58
N ASN A 2 30.77 13.25 -8.22
CA ASN A 2 29.47 13.00 -8.88
C ASN A 2 28.39 12.86 -7.80
N ASP A 3 27.43 13.78 -7.78
CA ASP A 3 26.25 13.69 -6.92
C ASP A 3 25.42 12.49 -7.38
N HIS A 4 25.59 11.36 -6.69
CA HIS A 4 24.76 10.19 -6.86
C HIS A 4 23.60 10.27 -5.88
N SER A 5 22.37 10.09 -6.37
CA SER A 5 21.14 10.18 -5.56
C SER A 5 21.13 9.24 -4.35
N TYR A 6 21.91 8.14 -4.40
CA TYR A 6 22.07 7.16 -3.33
C TYR A 6 23.13 7.51 -2.27
N THR A 7 23.94 8.54 -2.51
CA THR A 7 24.93 9.06 -1.55
C THR A 7 24.51 10.40 -0.95
N LEU A 8 23.35 10.92 -1.36
CA LEU A 8 22.81 12.16 -0.83
C LEU A 8 22.17 11.90 0.54
N ASP A 9 22.78 12.44 1.59
CA ASP A 9 22.16 12.45 2.91
C ASP A 9 21.05 13.50 2.94
N ARG A 10 19.82 13.03 2.68
CA ARG A 10 18.59 13.83 2.72
C ARG A 10 18.36 14.48 4.09
N TRP A 11 18.89 13.91 5.18
CA TRP A 11 18.77 14.47 6.54
C TRP A 11 19.78 15.59 6.81
N ALA A 12 20.83 15.70 6.00
CA ALA A 12 21.84 16.76 6.07
C ALA A 12 21.58 17.90 5.07
N THR A 13 20.53 17.80 4.24
CA THR A 13 20.21 18.77 3.19
C THR A 13 19.19 19.78 3.74
N PRO A 14 19.58 21.04 4.02
CA PRO A 14 18.74 21.99 4.76
C PRO A 14 17.41 22.37 4.07
N ASP A 15 17.36 22.19 2.75
CA ASP A 15 16.23 22.60 1.91
C ASP A 15 15.31 21.43 1.53
N ASP A 16 15.62 20.19 1.94
CA ASP A 16 14.74 19.05 1.68
C ASP A 16 13.62 19.00 2.74
N PRO A 17 12.35 18.85 2.33
CA PRO A 17 11.24 18.80 3.27
C PRO A 17 11.31 17.53 4.13
N GLU A 18 11.53 17.70 5.44
CA GLU A 18 11.53 16.61 6.44
C GLU A 18 10.17 15.91 6.58
N SER A 19 9.09 16.58 6.16
CA SER A 19 7.74 16.08 6.21
C SER A 19 6.95 16.52 5.01
N VAL A 20 5.96 15.71 4.65
CA VAL A 20 5.16 15.91 3.46
C VAL A 20 3.68 15.77 3.79
N PRO A 21 2.82 16.68 3.30
CA PRO A 21 1.41 16.61 3.55
C PRO A 21 0.76 15.48 2.75
N ILE A 22 0.13 14.54 3.45
CA ILE A 22 -0.70 13.49 2.85
C ILE A 22 -2.17 13.86 3.01
N ARG A 23 -2.97 13.66 1.97
CA ARG A 23 -4.42 13.88 2.07
C ARG A 23 -5.03 12.91 3.09
N PHE A 24 -5.63 13.45 4.14
CA PHE A 24 -6.30 12.67 5.19
C PHE A 24 -7.33 11.66 4.64
N ALA A 25 -8.01 12.03 3.54
CA ALA A 25 -8.96 11.14 2.87
C ALA A 25 -8.33 9.84 2.36
N ASP A 26 -7.08 9.89 1.88
CA ASP A 26 -6.36 8.72 1.36
C ASP A 26 -5.88 7.83 2.51
N LEU A 27 -5.39 8.42 3.60
CA LEU A 27 -5.09 7.67 4.84
C LEU A 27 -6.32 6.90 5.37
N ARG A 28 -7.51 7.53 5.34
CA ARG A 28 -8.77 6.88 5.77
C ARG A 28 -9.24 5.80 4.80
N LYS A 29 -8.84 5.84 3.52
CA LYS A 29 -9.10 4.74 2.58
C LYS A 29 -8.18 3.56 2.86
N ILE A 30 -6.89 3.81 3.09
CA ILE A 30 -5.91 2.79 3.49
C ILE A 30 -6.36 2.08 4.78
N GLU A 31 -6.75 2.85 5.81
CA GLU A 31 -7.25 2.28 7.07
C GLU A 31 -8.44 1.34 6.84
N ARG A 32 -9.41 1.76 6.01
CA ARG A 32 -10.58 0.94 5.68
C ARG A 32 -10.23 -0.30 4.87
N ALA A 33 -9.27 -0.21 3.95
CA ALA A 33 -8.77 -1.37 3.21
C ALA A 33 -8.13 -2.38 4.17
N CYS A 34 -7.30 -1.93 5.12
CA CYS A 34 -6.72 -2.80 6.15
C CYS A 34 -7.79 -3.50 7.01
N GLN A 35 -8.83 -2.77 7.42
CA GLN A 35 -9.96 -3.35 8.17
C GLN A 35 -10.72 -4.39 7.33
N GLY A 36 -10.93 -4.12 6.04
CA GLY A 36 -11.53 -5.06 5.09
C GLY A 36 -10.72 -6.34 4.95
N ILE A 37 -9.40 -6.22 4.75
CA ILE A 37 -8.48 -7.36 4.68
C ILE A 37 -8.56 -8.20 5.95
N TRP A 38 -8.50 -7.56 7.12
CA TRP A 38 -8.58 -8.26 8.40
C TRP A 38 -9.91 -9.00 8.58
N ALA A 39 -11.03 -8.36 8.21
CA ALA A 39 -12.34 -8.98 8.29
C ALA A 39 -12.44 -10.20 7.37
N ILE A 40 -11.97 -10.09 6.12
CA ILE A 40 -11.96 -11.20 5.17
C ILE A 40 -11.10 -12.35 5.68
N ALA A 41 -9.89 -12.05 6.17
CA ALA A 41 -8.97 -13.05 6.71
C ALA A 41 -9.61 -13.83 7.87
N ARG A 42 -10.34 -13.15 8.75
CA ARG A 42 -11.08 -13.82 9.84
C ARG A 42 -12.23 -14.68 9.32
N ILE A 43 -13.00 -14.20 8.35
CA ILE A 43 -14.14 -14.94 7.77
C ILE A 43 -13.63 -16.24 7.12
N VAL A 44 -12.64 -16.13 6.24
CA VAL A 44 -12.06 -17.29 5.54
C VAL A 44 -11.34 -18.22 6.53
N GLY A 45 -10.53 -17.65 7.44
CA GLY A 45 -9.79 -18.41 8.44
C GLY A 45 -10.71 -19.22 9.35
N ASN A 46 -11.71 -18.58 9.96
CA ASN A 46 -12.68 -19.26 10.83
C ASN A 46 -13.42 -20.38 10.09
N SER A 47 -13.81 -20.14 8.83
CA SER A 47 -14.47 -21.15 8.01
C SER A 47 -13.56 -22.34 7.68
N ALA A 48 -12.25 -22.13 7.57
CA ALA A 48 -11.29 -23.18 7.21
C ALA A 48 -10.80 -23.98 8.44
N THR A 49 -10.63 -23.34 9.59
CA THR A 49 -9.98 -23.96 10.76
C THR A 49 -10.94 -24.41 11.84
N GLU A 50 -12.10 -23.75 11.98
CA GLU A 50 -13.05 -24.03 13.06
C GLU A 50 -14.53 -24.02 12.58
N PRO A 51 -14.89 -24.76 11.51
CA PRO A 51 -16.24 -24.69 10.95
C PRO A 51 -17.33 -25.04 11.98
N GLU A 52 -17.10 -26.08 12.78
CA GLU A 52 -18.02 -26.57 13.83
C GLU A 52 -18.22 -25.56 14.98
N SER A 53 -17.27 -24.63 15.19
CA SER A 53 -17.29 -23.63 16.27
C SER A 53 -18.24 -22.46 15.98
N THR A 54 -18.57 -22.25 14.70
CA THR A 54 -19.37 -21.10 14.25
C THR A 54 -20.88 -21.36 14.23
N GLY A 55 -21.29 -22.64 14.25
CA GLY A 55 -22.69 -23.03 14.03
C GLY A 55 -23.21 -22.73 12.60
N ALA A 56 -22.33 -22.28 11.70
CA ALA A 56 -22.64 -21.99 10.30
C ALA A 56 -22.02 -23.05 9.39
N ALA A 57 -22.60 -23.25 8.20
CA ALA A 57 -21.98 -24.09 7.18
C ALA A 57 -20.65 -23.47 6.73
N PRO A 58 -19.60 -24.29 6.49
CA PRO A 58 -18.35 -23.80 5.90
C PRO A 58 -18.61 -23.09 4.58
N LEU A 59 -17.79 -22.08 4.28
CA LEU A 59 -17.79 -21.42 2.98
C LEU A 59 -17.44 -22.40 1.87
N GLU A 60 -18.20 -22.32 0.79
CA GLU A 60 -17.87 -23.01 -0.45
C GLU A 60 -16.49 -22.57 -0.97
N PRO A 61 -15.70 -23.48 -1.57
CA PRO A 61 -14.33 -23.16 -2.00
C PRO A 61 -14.24 -21.94 -2.93
N TRP A 62 -15.22 -21.75 -3.82
CA TRP A 62 -15.25 -20.60 -4.72
C TRP A 62 -15.53 -19.29 -3.98
N VAL A 63 -16.30 -19.32 -2.88
CA VAL A 63 -16.56 -18.12 -2.05
C VAL A 63 -15.27 -17.70 -1.35
N SER A 64 -14.57 -18.66 -0.75
CA SER A 64 -13.26 -18.42 -0.13
C SER A 64 -12.24 -17.88 -1.12
N ALA A 65 -12.18 -18.44 -2.34
CA ALA A 65 -11.29 -17.96 -3.40
C ALA A 65 -11.62 -16.52 -3.82
N ASN A 66 -12.89 -16.16 -3.99
CA ASN A 66 -13.28 -14.79 -4.34
C ASN A 66 -12.99 -13.80 -3.21
N LEU A 67 -13.18 -14.20 -1.95
CA LEU A 67 -12.83 -13.38 -0.79
C LEU A 67 -11.32 -13.11 -0.74
N LEU A 68 -10.48 -14.13 -0.97
CA LEU A 68 -9.03 -13.96 -1.05
C LEU A 68 -8.61 -13.10 -2.25
N GLY A 69 -9.24 -13.24 -3.41
CA GLY A 69 -9.04 -12.30 -4.53
C GLY A 69 -9.44 -10.86 -4.19
N GLY A 70 -10.45 -10.69 -3.33
CA GLY A 70 -10.80 -9.40 -2.75
C GLY A 70 -9.70 -8.81 -1.87
N VAL A 71 -8.95 -9.64 -1.13
CA VAL A 71 -7.77 -9.20 -0.36
C VAL A 71 -6.67 -8.71 -1.29
N GLU A 72 -6.39 -9.44 -2.38
CA GLU A 72 -5.41 -9.03 -3.39
C GLU A 72 -5.80 -7.66 -3.98
N SER A 73 -7.05 -7.49 -4.39
CA SER A 73 -7.56 -6.21 -4.92
C SER A 73 -7.47 -5.05 -3.90
N LEU A 74 -7.67 -5.32 -2.60
CA LEU A 74 -7.50 -4.30 -1.55
C LEU A 74 -6.01 -3.94 -1.34
N CYS A 75 -5.10 -4.89 -1.47
CA CYS A 75 -3.67 -4.64 -1.43
C CYS A 75 -3.23 -3.77 -2.62
N ASP A 76 -3.68 -4.10 -3.83
CA ASP A 76 -3.43 -3.28 -5.03
C ASP A 76 -3.98 -1.87 -4.84
N HIS A 77 -5.19 -1.74 -4.31
CA HIS A 77 -5.78 -0.43 -4.03
C HIS A 77 -4.98 0.40 -3.02
N ILE A 78 -4.38 -0.24 -2.00
CA ILE A 78 -3.48 0.45 -1.06
C ILE A 78 -2.23 0.95 -1.78
N MET A 79 -1.64 0.15 -2.67
CA MET A 79 -0.48 0.55 -3.47
C MET A 79 -0.81 1.75 -4.36
N ASP A 80 -1.93 1.73 -5.07
CA ASP A 80 -2.39 2.87 -5.89
C ASP A 80 -2.53 4.16 -5.07
N LEU A 81 -3.04 4.06 -3.83
CA LEU A 81 -3.19 5.20 -2.92
C LEU A 81 -1.84 5.72 -2.42
N VAL A 82 -0.89 4.83 -2.18
CA VAL A 82 0.48 5.19 -1.78
C VAL A 82 1.19 5.87 -2.95
N ASP A 83 1.14 5.30 -4.15
CA ASP A 83 1.75 5.88 -5.35
C ASP A 83 1.15 7.26 -5.65
N THR A 84 -0.17 7.38 -5.63
CA THR A 84 -0.85 8.68 -5.79
C THR A 84 -0.42 9.69 -4.73
N ALA A 85 -0.25 9.24 -3.48
CA ALA A 85 0.19 10.11 -2.40
C ALA A 85 1.65 10.54 -2.57
N LEU A 86 2.53 9.68 -3.08
CA LEU A 86 3.93 10.02 -3.35
C LEU A 86 4.06 10.96 -4.55
N ASP A 87 3.37 10.67 -5.65
CA ASP A 87 3.35 11.52 -6.86
C ASP A 87 2.89 12.94 -6.55
N ALA A 88 1.85 13.09 -5.71
CA ALA A 88 1.32 14.38 -5.30
C ALA A 88 2.33 15.24 -4.51
N THR A 89 3.42 14.65 -4.04
CA THR A 89 4.37 15.28 -3.13
C THR A 89 5.67 15.67 -3.81
N GLY A 90 5.85 15.27 -5.07
CA GLY A 90 7.08 15.53 -5.83
C GLY A 90 8.31 14.81 -5.25
N LEU A 91 8.13 13.94 -4.26
CA LEU A 91 9.17 13.04 -3.76
C LEU A 91 9.31 11.90 -4.76
N GLU A 92 10.14 12.11 -5.78
CA GLU A 92 10.61 11.06 -6.68
C GLU A 92 11.35 9.99 -5.85
N LEU A 93 10.66 8.94 -5.44
CA LEU A 93 11.28 7.77 -4.84
C LEU A 93 11.95 6.96 -5.97
N GLY A 94 13.07 7.46 -6.47
CA GLY A 94 13.93 6.74 -7.42
C GLY A 94 13.58 6.91 -8.91
N GLY A 95 13.44 8.14 -9.40
CA GLY A 95 13.53 8.42 -10.83
C GLY A 95 14.99 8.57 -11.27
N VAL A 96 15.53 7.61 -12.04
CA VAL A 96 16.77 7.85 -12.82
C VAL A 96 16.46 8.94 -13.85
N ALA A 97 16.98 10.15 -13.62
CA ALA A 97 16.87 11.25 -14.56
C ALA A 97 17.51 10.87 -15.91
N PRO A 98 16.86 11.12 -17.06
CA PRO A 98 17.51 10.94 -18.35
C PRO A 98 18.59 12.01 -18.49
N ALA A 99 19.81 11.59 -18.82
CA ALA A 99 20.97 12.45 -18.99
C ALA A 99 20.67 13.56 -20.03
N GLY A 100 20.44 14.77 -19.53
CA GLY A 100 20.23 15.97 -20.32
C GLY A 100 21.54 16.52 -20.88
N SER A 101 21.64 16.48 -22.21
CA SER A 101 22.57 17.16 -23.11
C SER A 101 23.16 18.47 -22.57
N VAL A 102 24.48 18.52 -22.47
CA VAL A 102 25.27 19.74 -22.21
C VAL A 102 25.43 20.49 -23.53
N HIS A 103 25.01 21.76 -23.55
CA HIS A 103 25.36 22.72 -24.60
C HIS A 103 26.51 23.61 -24.13
#